data_AF-A0A0H4J2I5-F1
#
_entry.id   AF-A0A0H4J2I5-F1
#
_cell.length_a   1.000
_cell.length_b   1.000
_cell.length_c   1.000
_cell.angle_alpha   90.00
_cell.angle_beta   90.00
_cell.angle_gamma   90.00
#
_symmetry.space_group_name_H-M   'P 1'
#
loop_
_entity.id
_entity.type
_entity.pdbx_description
1 polymer ?
#
loop_
_entity_poly.entity_id
_entity_poly.type
_entity_poly.pdbx_seq_one_letter_code
_entity_poly.pdbx_strand_id
1 'polypeptide(L)'
;MKFWFSFILFLFSYALYADVIYEKLDEKDYAGRQYVTITVTNEIVTGDAEILQNALNEINQNNYRLKEDSIYLNSIGGSIYEAKNMGHYIRQHHIATKVNENDICESACVFILVSGSCRMALGHVGIHRSHSDFSYRSYDEMQRFIPTRRQSDEDFLRKMGTSEDLIDAIKSIPAWTMRYLEDKTKLKAGLFVSPAFESKYWQEVVSRKIAAPKSFLLNELQIRSFELMDSVTWYEEKILKKNSTYVFPSCTEQMFLDQLEKYPTGTDKFDEEFQVYDSFQGYSTIDQNEKFAFFYNNDVPLRDGVSHFWRIDYYKKGAKFITYREETILSKPTEWDSGDESVKIDMNGRRASRTITTDNTGTIFNGWGLDPQKDPSGPMIVNIYVDDKLVKTFNYKIVKPK
;
A
#
# COMPACT_ATOMS: atom_id res chain seq x y z
N MET A 1 64.64 4.46 4.00
CA MET A 1 63.23 4.67 3.60
C MET A 1 62.34 4.40 4.81
N LYS A 2 61.80 5.45 5.45
CA LYS A 2 60.81 5.31 6.53
C LYS A 2 59.43 5.36 5.89
N PHE A 3 58.72 4.24 5.85
CA PHE A 3 57.32 4.20 5.42
C PHE A 3 56.44 4.63 6.60
N TRP A 4 55.69 5.72 6.38
CA TRP A 4 54.69 6.22 7.31
C TRP A 4 53.34 5.67 6.84
N PHE A 5 52.80 4.69 7.56
CA PHE A 5 51.43 4.22 7.35
C PHE A 5 50.50 5.21 8.06
N SER A 6 49.88 6.13 7.30
CA SER A 6 48.71 6.85 7.79
C SER A 6 47.51 5.91 7.76
N PHE A 7 47.06 5.51 8.94
CA PHE A 7 45.81 4.81 9.14
C PHE A 7 44.67 5.83 9.04
N ILE A 8 44.04 5.94 7.87
CA ILE A 8 42.83 6.75 7.70
C ILE A 8 41.69 5.95 8.31
N LEU A 9 41.28 6.31 9.54
CA LEU A 9 40.01 5.88 10.10
C LEU A 9 38.88 6.54 9.29
N PHE A 10 38.25 5.77 8.40
CA PHE A 10 36.93 6.11 7.88
C PHE A 10 35.91 5.93 9.02
N LEU A 11 35.61 7.01 9.74
CA LEU A 11 34.40 7.11 10.55
C LEU A 11 33.22 7.19 9.57
N PHE A 12 32.64 6.04 9.22
CA PHE A 12 31.31 5.98 8.62
C PHE A 12 30.32 6.46 9.68
N SER A 13 29.93 7.73 9.60
CA SER A 13 28.74 8.24 10.26
C SER A 13 27.53 7.60 9.59
N TYR A 14 27.05 6.48 10.15
CA TYR A 14 25.73 5.95 9.84
C TYR A 14 24.70 6.98 10.29
N ALA A 15 24.15 7.74 9.34
CA ALA A 15 22.92 8.46 9.57
C ALA A 15 21.83 7.38 9.73
N LEU A 16 21.26 7.28 10.93
CA LEU A 16 20.17 6.36 11.25
C LEU A 16 18.89 6.88 10.59
N TYR A 17 18.72 6.57 9.32
CA TYR A 17 17.45 6.66 8.62
C TYR A 17 16.56 5.48 9.06
N ALA A 18 15.26 5.53 8.78
CA ALA A 18 14.45 4.31 8.84
C ALA A 18 15.05 3.28 7.91
N ASP A 19 15.22 2.09 8.45
CA ASP A 19 15.70 0.97 7.69
C ASP A 19 14.51 0.04 7.51
N VAL A 20 14.06 -0.07 6.25
CA VAL A 20 13.22 -1.19 5.82
C VAL A 20 14.13 -2.41 5.67
N ILE A 21 14.21 -3.21 6.73
CA ILE A 21 15.06 -4.39 6.80
C ILE A 21 14.28 -5.56 6.22
N TYR A 22 14.74 -6.07 5.07
CA TYR A 22 14.19 -7.26 4.40
C TYR A 22 15.20 -8.41 4.46
N GLU A 23 14.82 -9.52 5.11
CA GLU A 23 15.69 -10.68 5.28
C GLU A 23 15.02 -11.96 4.82
N LYS A 24 15.80 -12.83 4.18
CA LYS A 24 15.40 -14.22 3.87
C LYS A 24 15.88 -15.10 5.01
N LEU A 25 14.96 -15.81 5.64
CA LEU A 25 15.30 -16.75 6.72
C LEU A 25 15.84 -18.06 6.13
N ASP A 26 16.50 -18.91 6.91
CA ASP A 26 16.81 -20.28 6.46
C ASP A 26 15.69 -21.25 6.88
N GLU A 27 14.43 -20.85 6.62
CA GLU A 27 13.24 -21.56 7.07
C GLU A 27 12.17 -21.71 5.97
N LYS A 28 11.68 -22.95 5.84
CA LYS A 28 10.53 -23.44 5.07
C LYS A 28 9.17 -23.19 5.73
N ASP A 29 8.14 -22.70 5.03
CA ASP A 29 6.76 -22.98 5.45
C ASP A 29 6.31 -24.40 5.06
N TYR A 30 5.12 -24.82 5.51
CA TYR A 30 4.58 -26.17 5.24
C TYR A 30 4.42 -26.48 3.74
N ALA A 31 4.23 -25.45 2.91
CA ALA A 31 4.08 -25.55 1.46
C ALA A 31 5.43 -25.39 0.73
N GLY A 32 6.55 -25.32 1.45
CA GLY A 32 7.89 -25.14 0.91
C GLY A 32 8.21 -23.72 0.46
N ARG A 33 7.36 -22.73 0.81
CA ARG A 33 7.62 -21.30 0.55
C ARG A 33 8.66 -20.78 1.52
N GLN A 34 9.62 -20.04 0.99
CA GLN A 34 10.67 -19.39 1.77
C GLN A 34 10.07 -18.37 2.75
N TYR A 35 10.41 -18.48 4.04
CA TYR A 35 10.10 -17.43 5.00
C TYR A 35 11.00 -16.22 4.82
N VAL A 36 10.39 -15.05 4.98
CA VAL A 36 11.06 -13.75 4.98
C VAL A 36 10.54 -12.87 6.10
N THR A 37 11.31 -11.88 6.50
CA THR A 37 10.90 -10.82 7.43
C THR A 37 11.01 -9.47 6.75
N ILE A 38 10.08 -8.58 7.09
CA ILE A 38 10.22 -7.15 6.84
C ILE A 38 10.02 -6.44 8.17
N THR A 39 10.99 -5.62 8.55
CA THR A 39 10.92 -4.78 9.74
C THR A 39 11.14 -3.33 9.34
N VAL A 40 10.22 -2.44 9.73
CA VAL A 40 10.37 -0.99 9.59
C VAL A 40 10.89 -0.45 10.93
N THR A 41 12.13 0.03 10.95
CA THR A 41 12.78 0.56 12.17
C THR A 41 13.12 2.05 12.04
N ASN A 42 13.54 2.70 13.13
CA ASN A 42 14.04 4.09 13.18
C ASN A 42 13.07 5.15 12.56
N GLU A 43 13.59 6.23 11.98
CA GLU A 43 12.83 7.40 11.49
C GLU A 43 12.42 7.27 10.02
N ILE A 44 11.13 7.23 9.70
CA ILE A 44 10.59 7.10 8.34
C ILE A 44 10.98 8.32 7.49
N VAL A 45 11.71 8.10 6.41
CA VAL A 45 12.24 9.14 5.51
C VAL A 45 11.96 8.85 4.04
N THR A 46 12.25 9.83 3.19
CA THR A 46 12.09 9.71 1.74
C THR A 46 12.90 8.55 1.19
N GLY A 47 12.25 7.63 0.48
CA GLY A 47 12.86 6.44 -0.14
C GLY A 47 12.43 5.12 0.51
N ASP A 48 11.99 5.13 1.76
CA ASP A 48 11.57 3.90 2.46
C ASP A 48 10.38 3.23 1.79
N ALA A 49 9.44 4.04 1.25
CA ALA A 49 8.29 3.53 0.53
C ALA A 49 8.71 2.72 -0.72
N GLU A 50 9.74 3.16 -1.42
CA GLU A 50 10.27 2.45 -2.60
C GLU A 50 10.98 1.15 -2.19
N ILE A 51 11.79 1.18 -1.12
CA ILE A 51 12.45 -0.02 -0.59
C ILE A 51 11.40 -1.06 -0.18
N LEU A 52 10.36 -0.64 0.54
CA LEU A 52 9.26 -1.52 0.94
C LEU A 52 8.53 -2.08 -0.28
N GLN A 53 8.19 -1.25 -1.26
CA GLN A 53 7.51 -1.70 -2.48
C GLN A 53 8.32 -2.78 -3.21
N ASN A 54 9.63 -2.58 -3.34
CA ASN A 54 10.52 -3.53 -3.98
C ASN A 54 10.55 -4.88 -3.23
N ALA A 55 10.63 -4.85 -1.88
CA ALA A 55 10.56 -6.05 -1.07
C ALA A 55 9.21 -6.78 -1.23
N LEU A 56 8.09 -6.05 -1.20
CA LEU A 56 6.75 -6.62 -1.39
C LEU A 56 6.54 -7.23 -2.78
N ASN A 57 7.09 -6.59 -3.82
CA ASN A 57 7.10 -7.12 -5.17
C ASN A 57 7.91 -8.42 -5.26
N GLU A 58 9.10 -8.45 -4.68
CA GLU A 58 9.93 -9.67 -4.65
C GLU A 58 9.22 -10.83 -3.95
N ILE A 59 8.60 -10.55 -2.79
CA ILE A 59 7.83 -11.53 -2.02
C ILE A 59 6.70 -12.11 -2.88
N ASN A 60 5.94 -11.24 -3.54
CA ASN A 60 4.83 -11.66 -4.38
C ASN A 60 5.29 -12.49 -5.58
N GLN A 61 6.30 -12.03 -6.31
CA GLN A 61 6.80 -12.67 -7.53
C GLN A 61 7.48 -14.02 -7.28
N ASN A 62 8.03 -14.22 -6.08
CA ASN A 62 8.68 -15.48 -5.69
C ASN A 62 7.82 -16.34 -4.76
N ASN A 63 6.58 -15.91 -4.48
CA ASN A 63 5.66 -16.58 -3.57
C ASN A 63 6.30 -16.89 -2.20
N TYR A 64 7.06 -15.94 -1.67
CA TYR A 64 7.61 -16.01 -0.32
C TYR A 64 6.51 -15.75 0.71
N ARG A 65 6.76 -16.14 1.96
CA ARG A 65 5.83 -15.92 3.07
C ARG A 65 6.47 -15.04 4.13
N LEU A 66 5.77 -13.99 4.53
CA LEU A 66 6.16 -13.20 5.70
C LEU A 66 6.04 -14.05 6.96
N LYS A 67 7.04 -13.98 7.85
CA LYS A 67 6.95 -14.58 9.18
C LYS A 67 5.74 -13.97 9.91
N GLU A 68 4.89 -14.85 10.47
CA GLU A 68 3.60 -14.47 11.08
C GLU A 68 2.67 -13.65 10.15
N ASP A 69 2.87 -13.78 8.84
CA ASP A 69 2.11 -13.07 7.79
C ASP A 69 2.08 -11.54 7.99
N SER A 70 3.10 -10.99 8.67
CA SER A 70 3.12 -9.60 9.16
C SER A 70 4.41 -8.86 8.82
N ILE A 71 4.29 -7.55 8.63
CA ILE A 71 5.40 -6.60 8.70
C ILE A 71 5.56 -6.14 10.15
N TYR A 72 6.80 -6.19 10.66
CA TYR A 72 7.12 -5.73 12.01
C TYR A 72 7.41 -4.23 12.01
N LEU A 73 6.90 -3.53 13.02
CA LEU A 73 7.03 -2.08 13.16
C LEU A 73 7.71 -1.76 14.50
N ASN A 74 8.86 -1.08 14.41
CA ASN A 74 9.61 -0.56 15.55
C ASN A 74 10.19 0.83 15.24
N SER A 75 9.31 1.82 15.06
CA SER A 75 9.66 3.13 14.50
C SER A 75 9.12 4.27 15.36
N ILE A 76 9.93 5.33 15.48
CA ILE A 76 9.56 6.60 16.13
C ILE A 76 8.69 7.51 15.24
N GLY A 77 8.38 7.09 14.01
CA GLY A 77 7.67 7.89 13.03
C GLY A 77 8.61 8.67 12.12
N GLY A 78 8.20 9.84 11.62
CA GLY A 78 8.93 10.60 10.61
C GLY A 78 8.00 11.22 9.56
N SER A 79 8.29 11.02 8.28
CA SER A 79 7.51 11.52 7.16
C SER A 79 6.15 10.81 7.05
N ILE A 80 5.07 11.53 7.35
CA ILE A 80 3.68 11.04 7.15
C ILE A 80 3.42 10.74 5.67
N TYR A 81 4.01 11.51 4.75
CA TYR A 81 3.86 11.26 3.32
C TYR A 81 4.42 9.88 2.93
N GLU A 82 5.63 9.58 3.38
CA GLU A 82 6.28 8.29 3.11
C GLU A 82 5.55 7.14 3.81
N ALA A 83 5.16 7.33 5.08
CA ALA A 83 4.37 6.34 5.83
C ALA A 83 3.03 6.01 5.15
N LYS A 84 2.35 7.01 4.56
CA LYS A 84 1.12 6.77 3.79
C LYS A 84 1.40 5.98 2.51
N ASN A 85 2.47 6.29 1.77
CA ASN A 85 2.86 5.52 0.59
C ASN A 85 3.18 4.07 0.94
N MET A 86 3.97 3.84 1.99
CA MET A 86 4.21 2.51 2.55
C MET A 86 2.90 1.80 2.88
N GLY A 87 1.99 2.50 3.57
CA GLY A 87 0.68 1.97 3.92
C GLY A 87 -0.18 1.58 2.72
N HIS A 88 -0.16 2.37 1.63
CA HIS A 88 -0.84 2.00 0.39
C HIS A 88 -0.31 0.68 -0.18
N TYR A 89 1.01 0.46 -0.21
CA TYR A 89 1.60 -0.79 -0.68
C TYR A 89 1.27 -1.98 0.24
N ILE A 90 1.29 -1.79 1.56
CA ILE A 90 0.90 -2.84 2.52
C ILE A 90 -0.55 -3.28 2.28
N ARG A 91 -1.46 -2.31 2.17
CA ARG A 91 -2.88 -2.60 1.95
C ARG A 91 -3.12 -3.24 0.60
N GLN A 92 -2.47 -2.74 -0.45
CA GLN A 92 -2.55 -3.31 -1.79
C GLN A 92 -2.18 -4.80 -1.80
N HIS A 93 -1.20 -5.23 -1.00
CA HIS A 93 -0.77 -6.64 -0.93
C HIS A 93 -1.54 -7.49 0.10
N HIS A 94 -2.56 -6.95 0.76
CA HIS A 94 -3.32 -7.62 1.82
C HIS A 94 -2.46 -8.11 3.01
N ILE A 95 -1.41 -7.38 3.38
CA ILE A 95 -0.43 -7.80 4.41
C ILE A 95 -0.80 -7.27 5.79
N ALA A 96 -0.54 -8.03 6.85
CA ALA A 96 -0.73 -7.61 8.23
C ALA A 96 0.44 -6.75 8.76
N THR A 97 0.20 -6.02 9.83
CA THR A 97 1.24 -5.22 10.52
C THR A 97 1.23 -5.51 12.01
N LYS A 98 2.42 -5.63 12.60
CA LYS A 98 2.60 -6.01 14.00
C LYS A 98 3.62 -5.11 14.69
N VAL A 99 3.29 -4.66 15.90
CA VAL A 99 4.23 -4.07 16.87
C VAL A 99 4.43 -5.14 17.95
N ASN A 100 5.64 -5.69 18.12
CA ASN A 100 5.87 -6.68 19.18
C ASN A 100 5.83 -6.03 20.56
N GLU A 101 5.72 -6.82 21.62
CA GLU A 101 5.54 -6.35 23.01
C GLU A 101 6.57 -5.29 23.46
N ASN A 102 7.81 -5.38 22.98
CA ASN A 102 8.90 -4.46 23.34
C ASN A 102 9.22 -3.43 22.25
N ASP A 103 8.46 -3.42 21.16
CA ASP A 103 8.65 -2.47 20.06
C ASP A 103 7.76 -1.22 20.23
N ILE A 104 8.11 -0.18 19.50
CA ILE A 104 7.38 1.10 19.50
C ILE A 104 6.84 1.42 18.11
N CYS A 105 5.67 2.06 18.05
CA CYS A 105 5.16 2.64 16.82
C CYS A 105 4.56 4.01 17.12
N GLU A 106 5.31 5.05 16.78
CA GLU A 106 4.99 6.42 17.14
C GLU A 106 4.74 7.30 15.93
N SER A 107 3.92 8.34 16.10
CA SER A 107 3.72 9.39 15.12
C SER A 107 3.36 8.83 13.73
N ALA A 108 4.16 9.10 12.69
CA ALA A 108 3.93 8.61 11.33
C ALA A 108 3.87 7.07 11.22
N CYS A 109 4.53 6.32 12.11
CA CYS A 109 4.46 4.85 12.10
C CYS A 109 3.01 4.35 12.25
N VAL A 110 2.16 5.11 12.96
CA VAL A 110 0.75 4.74 13.14
C VAL A 110 0.00 4.66 11.81
N PHE A 111 0.40 5.46 10.81
CA PHE A 111 -0.17 5.39 9.46
C PHE A 111 0.18 4.07 8.75
N ILE A 112 1.35 3.50 9.04
CA ILE A 112 1.75 2.16 8.56
C ILE A 112 0.96 1.09 9.33
N LEU A 113 0.92 1.17 10.66
CA LEU A 113 0.19 0.21 11.51
C LEU A 113 -1.29 0.09 11.13
N VAL A 114 -1.98 1.19 10.85
CA VAL A 114 -3.40 1.09 10.46
C VAL A 114 -3.61 0.52 9.07
N SER A 115 -2.57 0.50 8.23
CA SER A 115 -2.65 0.00 6.86
C SER A 115 -2.69 -1.52 6.78
N GLY A 116 -2.25 -2.21 7.85
CA GLY A 116 -2.34 -3.67 7.94
C GLY A 116 -3.74 -4.21 7.68
N SER A 117 -3.79 -5.32 6.96
CA SER A 117 -5.01 -6.09 6.68
C SER A 117 -5.49 -6.88 7.90
N CYS A 118 -4.55 -7.14 8.79
CA CYS A 118 -4.74 -7.36 10.21
C CYS A 118 -3.74 -6.49 10.97
N ARG A 119 -4.10 -6.05 12.18
CA ARG A 119 -3.29 -5.15 13.00
C ARG A 119 -3.05 -5.79 14.36
N MET A 120 -1.79 -5.82 14.80
CA MET A 120 -1.43 -6.42 16.07
C MET A 120 -0.49 -5.51 16.86
N ALA A 121 -1.05 -4.61 17.67
CA ALA A 121 -0.32 -3.60 18.43
C ALA A 121 0.02 -4.05 19.86
N LEU A 122 0.85 -5.10 20.00
CA LEU A 122 1.23 -5.62 21.32
C LEU A 122 2.11 -4.61 22.09
N GLY A 123 3.04 -3.95 21.40
CA GLY A 123 3.94 -2.95 21.99
C GLY A 123 3.33 -1.56 22.15
N HIS A 124 4.20 -0.56 22.29
CA HIS A 124 3.75 0.82 22.55
C HIS A 124 3.31 1.52 21.26
N VAL A 125 2.15 2.19 21.32
CA VAL A 125 1.64 3.01 20.21
C VAL A 125 1.48 4.45 20.68
N GLY A 126 2.30 5.35 20.12
CA GLY A 126 2.32 6.77 20.45
C GLY A 126 1.65 7.61 19.36
N ILE A 127 0.69 8.47 19.73
CA ILE A 127 0.01 9.37 18.80
C ILE A 127 0.14 10.83 19.19
N HIS A 128 0.19 11.69 18.18
CA HIS A 128 0.03 13.13 18.24
C HIS A 128 -0.38 13.68 16.88
N ARG A 129 -0.85 14.93 16.82
CA ARG A 129 -1.16 15.59 15.54
C ARG A 129 0.11 15.98 14.80
N SER A 130 0.05 15.96 13.47
CA SER A 130 1.18 16.35 12.62
C SER A 130 1.67 17.77 12.93
N HIS A 131 2.99 17.94 12.92
CA HIS A 131 3.65 19.24 12.89
C HIS A 131 4.09 19.56 11.47
N SER A 132 4.37 20.84 11.19
CA SER A 132 5.01 21.23 9.94
C SER A 132 5.91 22.43 10.17
N ASP A 133 7.16 22.28 9.77
CA ASP A 133 8.15 23.37 9.70
C ASP A 133 7.98 24.24 8.45
N PHE A 134 6.89 24.04 7.70
CA PHE A 134 6.65 24.78 6.47
C PHE A 134 6.47 26.27 6.77
N SER A 135 7.32 27.10 6.16
CA SER A 135 7.22 28.54 6.23
C SER A 135 6.18 29.06 5.23
N TYR A 136 5.01 29.43 5.73
CA TYR A 136 3.95 30.02 4.91
C TYR A 136 4.24 31.50 4.64
N ARG A 137 4.01 31.92 3.40
CA ARG A 137 4.20 33.30 2.90
C ARG A 137 3.08 34.24 3.30
N SER A 138 1.88 33.71 3.51
CA SER A 138 0.70 34.50 3.90
C SER A 138 -0.30 33.72 4.73
N TYR A 139 -1.20 34.44 5.40
CA TYR A 139 -2.32 33.85 6.12
C TYR A 139 -3.27 33.06 5.20
N ASP A 140 -3.52 33.58 3.98
CA ASP A 140 -4.33 32.89 2.98
C ASP A 140 -3.70 31.56 2.55
N GLU A 141 -2.37 31.50 2.47
CA GLU A 141 -1.65 30.24 2.22
C GLU A 141 -1.86 29.26 3.38
N MET A 142 -1.69 29.71 4.62
CA MET A 142 -1.96 28.88 5.81
C MET A 142 -3.40 28.34 5.81
N GLN A 143 -4.39 29.20 5.57
CA GLN A 143 -5.81 28.82 5.54
C GLN A 143 -6.12 27.79 4.44
N ARG A 144 -5.38 27.80 3.33
CA ARG A 144 -5.56 26.84 2.24
C ARG A 144 -4.87 25.50 2.53
N PHE A 145 -3.61 25.53 2.98
CA PHE A 145 -2.77 24.34 3.06
C PHE A 145 -3.02 23.48 4.31
N ILE A 146 -3.25 24.09 5.47
CA ILE A 146 -3.40 23.35 6.73
C ILE A 146 -4.64 22.43 6.69
N PRO A 147 -5.85 22.90 6.30
CA PRO A 147 -7.01 22.03 6.22
C PRO A 147 -6.84 20.92 5.19
N THR A 148 -6.23 21.23 4.03
CA THR A 148 -6.01 20.26 2.95
C THR A 148 -5.10 19.10 3.40
N ARG A 149 -3.99 19.39 4.09
CA ARG A 149 -3.11 18.35 4.63
C ARG A 149 -3.82 17.49 5.67
N ARG A 150 -4.54 18.13 6.59
CA ARG A 150 -5.30 17.41 7.62
C ARG A 150 -6.35 16.49 6.99
N GLN A 151 -7.07 16.99 5.99
CA GLN A 151 -8.07 16.21 5.27
C GLN A 151 -7.43 15.01 4.57
N SER A 152 -6.27 15.18 3.91
CA SER A 152 -5.53 14.07 3.31
C SER A 152 -5.13 12.98 4.32
N ASP A 153 -4.73 13.38 5.54
CA ASP A 153 -4.40 12.43 6.60
C ASP A 153 -5.66 11.69 7.11
N GLU A 154 -6.76 12.42 7.34
CA GLU A 154 -8.04 11.84 7.76
C GLU A 154 -8.61 10.89 6.68
N ASP A 155 -8.58 11.27 5.41
CA ASP A 155 -9.05 10.46 4.28
C ASP A 155 -8.25 9.16 4.17
N PHE A 156 -6.93 9.22 4.36
CA PHE A 156 -6.09 8.04 4.40
C PHE A 156 -6.48 7.11 5.55
N LEU A 157 -6.60 7.63 6.78
CA LEU A 157 -6.95 6.82 7.95
C LEU A 157 -8.33 6.16 7.77
N ARG A 158 -9.31 6.89 7.23
CA ARG A 158 -10.64 6.37 6.88
C ARG A 158 -10.55 5.27 5.82
N LYS A 159 -9.78 5.49 4.75
CA LYS A 159 -9.54 4.49 3.70
C LYS A 159 -8.95 3.20 4.26
N MET A 160 -8.05 3.31 5.24
CA MET A 160 -7.48 2.14 5.90
C MET A 160 -8.46 1.44 6.85
N GLY A 161 -9.65 2.00 7.11
CA GLY A 161 -10.63 1.44 8.04
C GLY A 161 -10.23 1.69 9.50
N THR A 162 -9.70 2.88 9.78
CA THR A 162 -9.37 3.33 11.14
C THR A 162 -10.63 3.86 11.83
N SER A 163 -10.77 3.64 13.15
CA SER A 163 -11.90 4.17 13.92
C SER A 163 -11.88 5.70 13.97
N GLU A 164 -13.05 6.34 13.97
CA GLU A 164 -13.17 7.79 14.21
C GLU A 164 -12.51 8.23 15.52
N ASP A 165 -12.67 7.45 16.60
CA ASP A 165 -12.05 7.76 17.90
C ASP A 165 -10.54 7.95 17.82
N LEU A 166 -9.84 7.09 17.06
CA LEU A 166 -8.39 7.21 16.85
C LEU A 166 -8.04 8.39 15.94
N ILE A 167 -8.83 8.64 14.89
CA ILE A 167 -8.64 9.80 14.00
C ILE A 167 -8.77 11.11 14.79
N ASP A 168 -9.80 11.21 15.62
CA ASP A 168 -10.05 12.36 16.48
C ASP A 168 -8.97 12.53 17.56
N ALA A 169 -8.49 11.41 18.12
CA ALA A 169 -7.38 11.43 19.08
C ALA A 169 -6.09 11.97 18.44
N ILE A 170 -5.70 11.43 17.27
CA ILE A 170 -4.52 11.89 16.51
C ILE A 170 -4.62 13.40 16.25
N LYS A 171 -5.78 13.89 15.78
CA LYS A 171 -6.00 15.30 15.48
C LYS A 171 -5.93 16.22 16.71
N SER A 172 -6.38 15.73 17.87
CA SER A 172 -6.57 16.54 19.06
C SER A 172 -5.32 16.65 19.92
N ILE A 173 -4.46 15.62 19.92
CA ILE A 173 -3.25 15.61 20.73
C ILE A 173 -2.21 16.59 20.15
N PRO A 174 -1.74 17.59 20.92
CA PRO A 174 -0.81 18.58 20.41
C PRO A 174 0.53 17.98 19.96
N ALA A 175 1.16 18.60 18.96
CA ALA A 175 2.38 18.06 18.34
C ALA A 175 3.62 18.07 19.27
N TRP A 176 3.58 18.81 20.38
CA TRP A 176 4.67 18.88 21.37
C TRP A 176 4.54 17.82 22.49
N THR A 177 3.55 16.92 22.41
CA THR A 177 3.35 15.87 23.40
C THR A 177 2.94 14.57 22.72
N MET A 178 3.41 13.45 23.26
CA MET A 178 3.01 12.12 22.82
C MET A 178 1.99 11.54 23.79
N ARG A 179 0.94 10.90 23.26
CA ARG A 179 0.07 10.05 24.08
C ARG A 179 0.21 8.60 23.66
N TYR A 180 0.60 7.77 24.61
CA TYR A 180 0.66 6.32 24.42
C TYR A 180 -0.71 5.70 24.72
N LEU A 181 -1.15 4.82 23.82
CA LEU A 181 -2.43 4.15 23.94
C LEU A 181 -2.34 2.97 24.90
N GLU A 182 -3.25 2.93 25.87
CA GLU A 182 -3.53 1.72 26.65
C GLU A 182 -4.22 0.65 25.79
N ASP A 183 -4.13 -0.62 26.17
CA ASP A 183 -4.70 -1.74 25.39
C ASP A 183 -6.21 -1.60 25.15
N LYS A 184 -6.95 -1.06 26.14
CA LYS A 184 -8.38 -0.75 25.97
C LYS A 184 -8.61 0.22 24.81
N THR A 185 -7.75 1.23 24.69
CA THR A 185 -7.86 2.26 23.65
C THR A 185 -7.39 1.71 22.31
N LYS A 186 -6.32 0.91 22.28
CA LYS A 186 -5.90 0.18 21.07
C LYS A 186 -7.00 -0.74 20.54
N LEU A 187 -7.69 -1.46 21.42
CA LEU A 187 -8.83 -2.31 21.05
C LEU A 187 -9.96 -1.50 20.44
N LYS A 188 -10.39 -0.42 21.10
CA LYS A 188 -11.41 0.50 20.55
C LYS A 188 -11.02 1.09 19.21
N ALA A 189 -9.72 1.34 19.03
CA ALA A 189 -9.14 1.83 17.79
C ALA A 189 -9.02 0.75 16.69
N GLY A 190 -9.34 -0.51 16.98
CA GLY A 190 -9.24 -1.62 16.06
C GLY A 190 -7.79 -2.01 15.74
N LEU A 191 -6.87 -1.90 16.70
CA LEU A 191 -5.43 -2.20 16.54
C LEU A 191 -5.01 -3.62 16.98
N PHE A 192 -5.98 -4.49 17.25
CA PHE A 192 -5.77 -5.93 17.52
C PHE A 192 -6.54 -6.83 16.55
N VAL A 193 -7.15 -6.23 15.51
CA VAL A 193 -8.11 -6.94 14.65
C VAL A 193 -7.94 -6.62 13.18
N SER A 194 -8.46 -7.50 12.33
CA SER A 194 -8.63 -7.25 10.89
C SER A 194 -9.79 -6.28 10.63
N PRO A 195 -9.61 -5.23 9.79
CA PRO A 195 -10.72 -4.40 9.33
C PRO A 195 -11.80 -5.23 8.64
N ALA A 196 -13.05 -4.75 8.66
CA ALA A 196 -14.22 -5.52 8.22
C ALA A 196 -14.14 -6.01 6.77
N PHE A 197 -13.59 -5.21 5.85
CA PHE A 197 -13.41 -5.62 4.46
C PHE A 197 -12.36 -6.73 4.34
N GLU A 198 -11.18 -6.54 4.94
CA GLU A 198 -10.07 -7.50 4.91
C GLU A 198 -10.45 -8.83 5.54
N SER A 199 -11.16 -8.80 6.67
CA SER A 199 -11.69 -10.02 7.30
C SER A 199 -12.62 -10.79 6.34
N LYS A 200 -13.51 -10.09 5.62
CA LYS A 200 -14.42 -10.72 4.65
C LYS A 200 -13.69 -11.24 3.41
N TYR A 201 -12.68 -10.50 2.93
CA TYR A 201 -11.81 -10.92 1.83
C TYR A 201 -11.13 -12.24 2.16
N TRP A 202 -10.46 -12.32 3.31
CA TRP A 202 -9.77 -13.55 3.74
C TRP A 202 -10.74 -14.69 4.04
N GLN A 203 -11.93 -14.42 4.60
CA GLN A 203 -12.98 -15.43 4.73
C GLN A 203 -13.39 -15.99 3.37
N GLU A 204 -13.56 -15.16 2.33
CA GLU A 204 -13.88 -15.63 0.98
C GLU A 204 -12.75 -16.48 0.41
N VAL A 205 -11.52 -15.95 0.41
CA VAL A 205 -10.35 -16.64 -0.13
C VAL A 205 -10.15 -18.02 0.51
N VAL A 206 -10.12 -18.08 1.84
CA VAL A 206 -9.83 -19.32 2.56
C VAL A 206 -11.00 -20.29 2.47
N SER A 207 -12.25 -19.84 2.63
CA SER A 207 -13.45 -20.67 2.52
C SER A 207 -13.51 -21.41 1.18
N ARG A 208 -13.21 -20.70 0.09
CA ARG A 208 -13.17 -21.28 -1.25
C ARG A 208 -12.04 -22.28 -1.42
N LYS A 209 -10.83 -21.92 -0.98
CA LYS A 209 -9.66 -22.80 -1.09
C LYS A 209 -9.88 -24.11 -0.34
N ILE A 210 -10.28 -24.07 0.92
CA ILE A 210 -10.44 -25.30 1.72
C ILE A 210 -11.81 -25.99 1.51
N ALA A 211 -12.67 -25.43 0.65
CA ALA A 211 -14.03 -25.89 0.40
C ALA A 211 -14.89 -26.05 1.68
N ALA A 212 -14.73 -25.12 2.64
CA ALA A 212 -15.48 -25.10 3.89
C ALA A 212 -16.37 -23.86 3.97
N PRO A 213 -17.55 -23.93 4.63
CA PRO A 213 -18.40 -22.75 4.81
C PRO A 213 -17.70 -21.70 5.69
N LYS A 214 -17.95 -20.42 5.44
CA LYS A 214 -17.39 -19.32 6.26
C LYS A 214 -17.69 -19.45 7.76
N SER A 215 -18.82 -20.08 8.12
CA SER A 215 -19.18 -20.37 9.52
C SER A 215 -18.21 -21.32 10.21
N PHE A 216 -17.58 -22.24 9.47
CA PHE A 216 -16.53 -23.10 10.00
C PHE A 216 -15.32 -22.25 10.43
N LEU A 217 -14.85 -21.38 9.54
CA LEU A 217 -13.71 -20.47 9.82
C LEU A 217 -13.96 -19.60 11.06
N LEU A 218 -15.16 -19.00 11.14
CA LEU A 218 -15.55 -18.17 12.28
C LEU A 218 -15.62 -18.96 13.59
N ASN A 219 -16.12 -20.19 13.56
CA ASN A 219 -16.19 -21.06 14.73
C ASN A 219 -14.79 -21.43 15.23
N GLU A 220 -13.86 -21.79 14.33
CA GLU A 220 -12.47 -22.09 14.68
C GLU A 220 -11.78 -20.89 15.35
N LEU A 221 -11.94 -19.69 14.78
CA LEU A 221 -11.37 -18.47 15.35
C LEU A 221 -12.01 -18.11 16.69
N GLN A 222 -13.31 -18.36 16.86
CA GLN A 222 -14.01 -18.14 18.13
C GLN A 222 -13.50 -19.10 19.21
N ILE A 223 -13.38 -20.39 18.92
CA ILE A 223 -12.80 -21.38 19.84
C ILE A 223 -11.39 -20.95 20.23
N ARG A 224 -10.57 -20.57 19.25
CA ARG A 224 -9.20 -20.11 19.49
C ARG A 224 -9.15 -18.88 20.41
N SER A 225 -10.09 -17.95 20.28
CA SER A 225 -10.16 -16.78 21.16
C SER A 225 -10.41 -17.17 22.63
N PHE A 226 -11.25 -18.17 22.90
CA PHE A 226 -11.49 -18.67 24.25
C PHE A 226 -10.28 -19.41 24.81
N GLU A 227 -9.64 -20.27 24.01
CA GLU A 227 -8.41 -20.97 24.41
C GLU A 227 -7.30 -19.99 24.81
N LEU A 228 -7.15 -18.90 24.06
CA LEU A 228 -6.16 -17.87 24.35
C LEU A 228 -6.48 -17.12 25.64
N MET A 229 -7.75 -16.79 25.90
CA MET A 229 -8.16 -16.18 27.16
C MET A 229 -7.87 -17.10 28.35
N ASP A 230 -8.17 -18.40 28.21
CA ASP A 230 -7.93 -19.41 29.26
C ASP A 230 -6.45 -19.77 29.43
N SER A 231 -5.61 -19.49 28.42
CA SER A 231 -4.17 -19.73 28.47
C SER A 231 -3.41 -18.73 29.35
N VAL A 232 -4.02 -17.59 29.70
CA VAL A 232 -3.38 -16.58 30.55
C VAL A 232 -3.21 -17.13 31.95
N THR A 233 -1.97 -17.33 32.35
CA THR A 233 -1.64 -17.89 33.66
C THR A 233 -1.95 -16.91 34.79
N TRP A 234 -2.14 -17.44 36.00
CA TRP A 234 -2.26 -16.62 37.21
C TRP A 234 -1.09 -15.64 37.37
N TYR A 235 0.13 -16.06 37.00
CA TYR A 235 1.32 -15.20 37.10
C TYR A 235 1.23 -14.02 36.12
N GLU A 236 0.91 -14.28 34.85
CA GLU A 236 0.72 -13.22 33.86
C GLU A 236 -0.38 -12.23 34.27
N GLU A 237 -1.52 -12.76 34.73
CA GLU A 237 -2.67 -11.94 35.10
C GLU A 237 -2.38 -11.09 36.35
N LYS A 238 -1.85 -11.71 37.41
CA LYS A 238 -1.71 -11.05 38.73
C LYS A 238 -0.40 -10.30 38.89
N ILE A 239 0.70 -10.81 38.33
CA ILE A 239 2.05 -10.23 38.47
C ILE A 239 2.37 -9.33 37.28
N LEU A 240 2.25 -9.84 36.05
CA LEU A 240 2.54 -9.04 34.84
C LEU A 240 1.40 -8.10 34.44
N LYS A 241 0.26 -8.15 35.15
CA LYS A 241 -0.94 -7.34 34.87
C LYS A 241 -1.48 -7.51 33.45
N LYS A 242 -1.23 -8.66 32.84
CA LYS A 242 -1.75 -9.02 31.52
C LYS A 242 -3.24 -9.28 31.63
N ASN A 243 -4.06 -8.49 30.95
CA ASN A 243 -5.50 -8.69 30.95
C ASN A 243 -5.86 -9.69 29.85
N SER A 244 -6.46 -10.82 30.23
CA SER A 244 -6.87 -11.88 29.29
C SER A 244 -7.87 -11.41 28.24
N THR A 245 -8.66 -10.36 28.51
CA THR A 245 -9.59 -9.79 27.52
C THR A 245 -8.91 -9.08 26.35
N TYR A 246 -7.59 -8.87 26.42
CA TYR A 246 -6.79 -8.24 25.35
C TYR A 246 -5.81 -9.21 24.69
N VAL A 247 -5.95 -10.52 24.93
CA VAL A 247 -5.24 -11.54 24.17
C VAL A 247 -6.06 -11.89 22.94
N PHE A 248 -5.49 -11.71 21.76
CA PHE A 248 -6.15 -11.93 20.48
C PHE A 248 -5.44 -13.02 19.68
N PRO A 249 -6.16 -13.77 18.82
CA PRO A 249 -5.53 -14.60 17.81
C PRO A 249 -4.54 -13.76 16.97
N SER A 250 -3.46 -14.40 16.54
CA SER A 250 -2.47 -13.82 15.64
C SER A 250 -3.11 -13.38 14.31
N CYS A 251 -2.41 -12.54 13.55
CA CYS A 251 -2.92 -12.14 12.23
C CYS A 251 -3.02 -13.31 11.24
N THR A 252 -2.11 -14.28 11.32
CA THR A 252 -2.22 -15.57 10.61
C THR A 252 -3.56 -16.25 10.89
N GLU A 253 -4.00 -16.30 12.15
CA GLU A 253 -5.28 -16.92 12.54
C GLU A 253 -6.49 -16.06 12.16
N GLN A 254 -6.43 -14.73 12.38
CA GLN A 254 -7.54 -13.83 12.05
C GLN A 254 -7.82 -13.72 10.54
N MET A 255 -6.79 -13.89 9.73
CA MET A 255 -6.87 -13.99 8.27
C MET A 255 -7.10 -15.44 7.80
N PHE A 256 -7.27 -16.38 8.73
CA PHE A 256 -7.53 -17.81 8.48
C PHE A 256 -6.43 -18.50 7.65
N LEU A 257 -5.23 -17.92 7.60
CA LEU A 257 -4.11 -18.47 6.83
C LEU A 257 -3.59 -19.77 7.46
N ASP A 258 -3.73 -19.94 8.78
CA ASP A 258 -3.44 -21.20 9.48
C ASP A 258 -4.31 -22.37 8.97
N GLN A 259 -5.54 -22.08 8.53
CA GLN A 259 -6.46 -23.08 8.00
C GLN A 259 -6.01 -23.60 6.63
N LEU A 260 -5.32 -22.78 5.83
CA LEU A 260 -4.70 -23.24 4.59
C LEU A 260 -3.58 -24.24 4.83
N GLU A 261 -2.91 -24.16 5.99
CA GLU A 261 -1.88 -25.12 6.40
C GLU A 261 -2.49 -26.45 6.84
N LYS A 262 -3.57 -26.37 7.61
CA LYS A 262 -4.31 -27.53 8.12
C LYS A 262 -5.02 -28.29 6.99
N TYR A 263 -5.52 -27.56 5.99
CA TYR A 263 -6.33 -28.12 4.89
C TYR A 263 -5.77 -27.71 3.51
N PRO A 264 -4.64 -28.28 3.07
CA PRO A 264 -3.92 -27.83 1.87
C PRO A 264 -4.50 -28.37 0.54
N THR A 265 -5.78 -28.76 0.51
CA THR A 265 -6.39 -29.50 -0.62
C THR A 265 -7.03 -28.61 -1.68
N GLY A 266 -6.97 -27.29 -1.50
CA GLY A 266 -7.65 -26.31 -2.35
C GLY A 266 -7.00 -26.02 -3.69
N THR A 267 -7.82 -25.90 -4.73
CA THR A 267 -7.38 -25.47 -6.07
C THR A 267 -8.02 -24.17 -6.53
N ASP A 268 -8.87 -23.55 -5.71
CA ASP A 268 -9.51 -22.28 -6.05
C ASP A 268 -8.49 -21.13 -6.10
N LYS A 269 -8.64 -20.27 -7.11
CA LYS A 269 -7.70 -19.21 -7.52
C LYS A 269 -8.29 -17.80 -7.38
N PHE A 270 -9.31 -17.62 -6.56
CA PHE A 270 -9.96 -16.32 -6.37
C PHE A 270 -8.98 -15.20 -5.98
N ASP A 271 -7.96 -15.51 -5.17
CA ASP A 271 -6.90 -14.58 -4.77
C ASP A 271 -5.82 -14.32 -5.85
N GLU A 272 -5.84 -15.08 -6.96
CA GLU A 272 -4.95 -14.89 -8.11
C GLU A 272 -5.55 -13.96 -9.17
N GLU A 273 -6.80 -13.52 -9.01
CA GLU A 273 -7.45 -12.56 -9.90
C GLU A 273 -6.75 -11.19 -9.86
N PHE A 274 -6.85 -10.42 -10.94
CA PHE A 274 -6.33 -9.06 -11.00
C PHE A 274 -7.21 -8.11 -10.19
N GLN A 275 -6.65 -7.49 -9.16
CA GLN A 275 -7.37 -6.62 -8.23
C GLN A 275 -6.94 -5.18 -8.42
N VAL A 276 -7.85 -4.31 -8.84
CA VAL A 276 -7.60 -2.86 -8.89
C VAL A 276 -7.70 -2.30 -7.48
N TYR A 277 -6.61 -1.70 -7.00
CA TYR A 277 -6.57 -1.04 -5.70
C TYR A 277 -6.89 0.45 -5.81
N ASP A 278 -6.15 1.16 -6.66
CA ASP A 278 -6.37 2.57 -6.97
C ASP A 278 -6.18 2.84 -8.46
N SER A 279 -6.70 3.98 -8.91
CA SER A 279 -6.52 4.42 -10.28
C SER A 279 -6.51 5.93 -10.37
N PHE A 280 -5.60 6.46 -11.16
CA PHE A 280 -5.44 7.90 -11.37
C PHE A 280 -5.43 8.21 -12.86
N GLN A 281 -5.90 9.40 -13.21
CA GLN A 281 -5.85 9.89 -14.57
C GLN A 281 -5.71 11.41 -14.58
N GLY A 282 -5.20 11.93 -15.69
CA GLY A 282 -5.12 13.34 -15.93
C GLY A 282 -4.26 13.67 -17.14
N TYR A 283 -3.54 14.78 -17.08
CA TYR A 283 -2.56 15.14 -18.09
C TYR A 283 -1.22 15.50 -17.46
N SER A 284 -0.15 15.28 -18.21
CA SER A 284 1.18 15.72 -17.89
C SER A 284 1.63 16.79 -18.88
N THR A 285 2.52 17.66 -18.40
CA THR A 285 3.24 18.62 -19.24
C THR A 285 4.72 18.36 -19.08
N ILE A 286 5.48 18.48 -20.16
CA ILE A 286 6.93 18.48 -20.11
C ILE A 286 7.43 19.92 -20.18
N ASP A 287 8.33 20.31 -19.27
CA ASP A 287 9.00 21.60 -19.35
C ASP A 287 10.26 21.54 -20.24
N GLN A 288 10.95 22.68 -20.40
CA GLN A 288 12.16 22.78 -21.22
C GLN A 288 13.34 21.95 -20.71
N ASN A 289 13.28 21.48 -19.45
CA ASN A 289 14.30 20.64 -18.83
C ASN A 289 13.87 19.16 -18.78
N GLU A 290 12.90 18.76 -19.60
CA GLU A 290 12.34 17.40 -19.66
C GLU A 290 11.68 16.94 -18.36
N LYS A 291 11.31 17.87 -17.48
CA LYS A 291 10.65 17.54 -16.23
C LYS A 291 9.14 17.44 -16.43
N PHE A 292 8.59 16.30 -16.04
CA PHE A 292 7.14 16.08 -16.03
C PHE A 292 6.48 16.78 -14.84
N ALA A 293 5.36 17.44 -15.13
CA ALA A 293 4.40 17.90 -14.12
C ALA A 293 3.05 17.23 -14.38
N PHE A 294 2.46 16.59 -13.36
CA PHE A 294 1.21 15.85 -13.45
C PHE A 294 0.04 16.66 -12.89
N PHE A 295 -1.06 16.69 -13.62
CA PHE A 295 -2.29 17.39 -13.27
C PHE A 295 -3.44 16.39 -13.29
N TYR A 296 -4.07 16.16 -12.13
CA TYR A 296 -5.22 15.27 -11.98
C TYR A 296 -6.52 15.95 -12.43
N ASN A 297 -6.54 16.38 -13.70
CA ASN A 297 -7.68 16.98 -14.37
C ASN A 297 -7.89 16.27 -15.71
N ASN A 298 -9.15 15.96 -16.02
CA ASN A 298 -9.53 15.17 -17.18
C ASN A 298 -9.77 16.03 -18.43
N ASP A 299 -9.81 17.36 -18.27
CA ASP A 299 -9.79 18.30 -19.39
C ASP A 299 -8.34 18.49 -19.86
N VAL A 300 -7.96 17.73 -20.89
CA VAL A 300 -6.59 17.66 -21.42
C VAL A 300 -6.38 18.73 -22.49
N PRO A 301 -5.47 19.70 -22.30
CA PRO A 301 -5.21 20.71 -23.32
C PRO A 301 -4.57 20.11 -24.57
N LEU A 302 -5.17 20.37 -25.73
CA LEU A 302 -4.64 19.98 -27.04
C LEU A 302 -3.52 20.95 -27.45
N ARG A 303 -2.28 20.63 -27.08
CA ARG A 303 -1.09 21.43 -27.40
C ARG A 303 0.17 20.56 -27.36
N ASP A 304 1.21 21.04 -28.03
CA ASP A 304 2.53 20.40 -28.00
C ASP A 304 3.06 20.28 -26.56
N GLY A 305 3.73 19.17 -26.26
CA GLY A 305 4.30 18.90 -24.94
C GLY A 305 3.28 18.55 -23.85
N VAL A 306 2.02 18.29 -24.22
CA VAL A 306 1.01 17.71 -23.32
C VAL A 306 0.75 16.26 -23.68
N SER A 307 0.72 15.43 -22.66
CA SER A 307 0.25 14.05 -22.76
C SER A 307 -0.92 13.85 -21.82
N HIS A 308 -1.87 13.00 -22.18
CA HIS A 308 -2.74 12.42 -21.16
C HIS A 308 -1.95 11.34 -20.41
N PHE A 309 -2.37 10.99 -19.19
CA PHE A 309 -1.83 9.83 -18.48
C PHE A 309 -2.91 9.11 -17.70
N TRP A 310 -2.69 7.82 -17.48
CA TRP A 310 -3.40 6.99 -16.53
C TRP A 310 -2.43 6.14 -15.71
N ARG A 311 -2.85 5.79 -14.50
CA ARG A 311 -2.17 4.88 -13.58
C ARG A 311 -3.19 3.92 -12.97
N ILE A 312 -2.83 2.65 -12.82
CA ILE A 312 -3.55 1.68 -12.01
C ILE A 312 -2.55 1.08 -11.02
N ASP A 313 -2.87 1.20 -9.75
CA ASP A 313 -2.23 0.42 -8.69
C ASP A 313 -3.06 -0.84 -8.48
N TYR A 314 -2.42 -2.00 -8.45
CA TYR A 314 -3.10 -3.29 -8.48
C TYR A 314 -2.36 -4.35 -7.68
N TYR A 315 -3.08 -5.41 -7.35
CA TYR A 315 -2.49 -6.64 -6.84
C TYR A 315 -2.86 -7.82 -7.74
N LYS A 316 -1.85 -8.60 -8.10
CA LYS A 316 -2.02 -9.90 -8.76
C LYS A 316 -1.01 -10.86 -8.18
N LYS A 317 -1.52 -11.85 -7.46
CA LYS A 317 -0.70 -12.77 -6.67
C LYS A 317 0.17 -13.67 -7.56
N GLY A 318 1.44 -13.84 -7.21
CA GLY A 318 2.33 -14.85 -7.79
C GLY A 318 2.74 -14.64 -9.25
N ALA A 319 2.21 -13.63 -9.94
CA ALA A 319 2.59 -13.34 -11.32
C ALA A 319 3.92 -12.56 -11.35
N LYS A 320 4.88 -13.02 -12.17
CA LYS A 320 6.13 -12.27 -12.41
C LYS A 320 5.94 -11.10 -13.36
N PHE A 321 5.09 -11.29 -14.36
CA PHE A 321 4.80 -10.30 -15.38
C PHE A 321 3.29 -10.08 -15.47
N ILE A 322 2.91 -8.87 -15.85
CA ILE A 322 1.54 -8.52 -16.21
C ILE A 322 1.48 -8.22 -17.70
N THR A 323 0.55 -8.89 -18.38
CA THR A 323 0.15 -8.56 -19.74
C THR A 323 -1.20 -7.84 -19.69
N TYR A 324 -1.25 -6.63 -20.24
CA TYR A 324 -2.47 -5.85 -20.35
C TYR A 324 -2.64 -5.33 -21.78
N ARG A 325 -3.90 -5.10 -22.16
CA ARG A 325 -4.27 -4.49 -23.42
C ARG A 325 -4.88 -3.12 -23.16
N GLU A 326 -4.32 -2.12 -23.81
CA GLU A 326 -4.80 -0.74 -23.79
C GLU A 326 -5.58 -0.48 -25.08
N GLU A 327 -6.76 0.11 -24.97
CA GLU A 327 -7.50 0.66 -26.10
C GLU A 327 -7.76 2.15 -25.88
N THR A 328 -7.24 2.99 -26.78
CA THR A 328 -7.50 4.44 -26.78
C THR A 328 -8.45 4.78 -27.90
N ILE A 329 -9.58 5.40 -27.56
CA ILE A 329 -10.67 5.73 -28.48
C ILE A 329 -10.85 7.25 -28.52
N LEU A 330 -10.67 7.84 -29.70
CA LEU A 330 -10.85 9.26 -29.95
C LEU A 330 -12.22 9.59 -30.55
N SER A 331 -12.59 10.86 -30.42
CA SER A 331 -13.86 11.39 -30.95
C SER A 331 -13.95 11.35 -32.48
N LYS A 332 -12.81 11.47 -33.17
CA LYS A 332 -12.68 11.43 -34.64
C LYS A 332 -11.42 10.64 -35.03
N PRO A 333 -11.30 10.18 -36.28
CA PRO A 333 -10.08 9.54 -36.76
C PRO A 333 -8.87 10.47 -36.60
N THR A 334 -7.71 9.88 -36.30
CA THR A 334 -6.41 10.58 -36.27
C THR A 334 -5.33 9.74 -36.96
N GLU A 335 -4.17 10.34 -37.18
CA GLU A 335 -2.94 9.62 -37.50
C GLU A 335 -2.28 9.17 -36.19
N TRP A 336 -2.20 7.86 -35.96
CA TRP A 336 -1.50 7.32 -34.80
C TRP A 336 -0.03 7.20 -35.12
N ASP A 337 0.81 7.97 -34.43
CA ASP A 337 2.25 7.76 -34.41
C ASP A 337 2.58 6.78 -33.27
N SER A 338 2.98 5.56 -33.64
CA SER A 338 3.33 4.51 -32.70
C SER A 338 4.83 4.29 -32.54
N GLY A 339 5.67 5.07 -33.24
CA GLY A 339 7.10 4.79 -33.34
C GLY A 339 7.36 3.32 -33.73
N ASP A 340 8.14 2.61 -32.92
CA ASP A 340 8.48 1.19 -33.11
C ASP A 340 7.46 0.20 -32.49
N GLU A 341 6.40 0.67 -31.83
CA GLU A 341 5.41 -0.19 -31.18
C GLU A 341 4.35 -0.72 -32.15
N SER A 342 4.00 -2.00 -32.03
CA SER A 342 2.93 -2.59 -32.82
C SER A 342 1.55 -2.16 -32.29
N VAL A 343 0.99 -1.09 -32.86
CA VAL A 343 -0.37 -0.62 -32.58
C VAL A 343 -1.34 -1.11 -33.64
N LYS A 344 -2.46 -1.71 -33.21
CA LYS A 344 -3.57 -2.07 -34.09
C LYS A 344 -4.58 -0.94 -34.14
N ILE A 345 -4.82 -0.43 -35.34
CA ILE A 345 -5.74 0.68 -35.59
C ILE A 345 -7.01 0.13 -36.24
N ASP A 346 -8.17 0.50 -35.70
CA ASP A 346 -9.47 0.18 -36.29
C ASP A 346 -10.50 1.29 -36.01
N MET A 347 -11.80 0.99 -36.13
CA MET A 347 -12.89 1.97 -36.04
C MET A 347 -12.66 3.17 -36.96
N ASN A 348 -12.22 2.92 -38.21
CA ASN A 348 -11.85 3.94 -39.19
C ASN A 348 -10.81 4.95 -38.65
N GLY A 349 -9.78 4.48 -37.92
CA GLY A 349 -8.71 5.33 -37.40
C GLY A 349 -8.99 5.96 -36.04
N ARG A 350 -10.12 5.62 -35.39
CA ARG A 350 -10.51 6.19 -34.10
C ARG A 350 -10.00 5.44 -32.89
N ARG A 351 -9.72 4.14 -33.05
CA ARG A 351 -9.27 3.28 -31.96
C ARG A 351 -7.87 2.77 -32.26
N ALA A 352 -6.94 3.06 -31.36
CA ALA A 352 -5.68 2.37 -31.27
C ALA A 352 -5.75 1.33 -30.14
N SER A 353 -5.17 0.16 -30.39
CA SER A 353 -5.01 -0.86 -29.36
C SER A 353 -3.62 -1.46 -29.39
N ARG A 354 -3.06 -1.70 -28.20
CA ARG A 354 -1.76 -2.35 -28.03
C ARG A 354 -1.79 -3.29 -26.83
N THR A 355 -0.97 -4.32 -26.88
CA THR A 355 -0.76 -5.27 -25.78
C THR A 355 0.65 -5.12 -25.27
N ILE A 356 0.79 -4.86 -23.97
CA ILE A 356 2.07 -4.64 -23.30
C ILE A 356 2.25 -5.72 -22.25
N THR A 357 3.48 -6.24 -22.15
CA THR A 357 3.91 -7.10 -21.05
C THR A 357 5.02 -6.40 -20.28
N THR A 358 4.86 -6.29 -18.96
CA THR A 358 5.81 -5.63 -18.06
C THR A 358 5.97 -6.41 -16.77
N ASP A 359 6.98 -6.09 -15.97
CA ASP A 359 7.19 -6.68 -14.64
C ASP A 359 6.01 -6.38 -13.72
N ASN A 360 5.66 -7.33 -12.87
CA ASN A 360 4.62 -7.13 -11.86
C ASN A 360 5.17 -6.30 -10.68
N THR A 361 5.17 -4.98 -10.85
CA THR A 361 5.60 -4.01 -9.84
C THR A 361 4.46 -3.51 -8.95
N GLY A 362 3.24 -4.04 -9.15
CA GLY A 362 2.03 -3.56 -8.49
C GLY A 362 1.48 -2.24 -9.06
N THR A 363 2.11 -1.67 -10.08
CA THR A 363 1.63 -0.46 -10.77
C THR A 363 1.80 -0.61 -12.29
N ILE A 364 0.78 -0.21 -13.04
CA ILE A 364 0.89 0.04 -14.48
C ILE A 364 0.53 1.49 -14.77
N PHE A 365 1.31 2.13 -15.63
CA PHE A 365 1.19 3.55 -15.95
C PHE A 365 1.48 3.75 -17.43
N ASN A 366 0.70 4.60 -18.08
CA ASN A 366 0.95 4.98 -19.46
C ASN A 366 0.30 6.32 -19.81
N GLY A 367 0.64 6.85 -20.99
CA GLY A 367 0.10 8.09 -21.51
C GLY A 367 0.52 8.34 -22.95
N TRP A 368 -0.27 9.12 -23.69
CA TRP A 368 0.06 9.52 -25.06
C TRP A 368 0.17 11.02 -25.17
N GLY A 369 1.21 11.49 -25.85
CA GLY A 369 1.32 12.86 -26.32
C GLY A 369 0.19 13.20 -27.29
N LEU A 370 -0.23 14.46 -27.28
CA LEU A 370 -1.23 14.97 -28.22
C LEU A 370 -0.55 15.86 -29.27
N ASP A 371 -0.85 15.62 -30.54
CA ASP A 371 -0.44 16.47 -31.66
C ASP A 371 -1.59 17.45 -31.99
N PRO A 372 -1.46 18.76 -31.73
CA PRO A 372 -2.52 19.73 -31.99
C PRO A 372 -2.86 19.93 -33.46
N GLN A 373 -2.01 19.49 -34.40
CA GLN A 373 -2.27 19.55 -35.83
C GLN A 373 -3.07 18.35 -36.33
N LYS A 374 -2.91 17.19 -35.69
CA LYS A 374 -3.50 15.92 -36.14
C LYS A 374 -4.66 15.45 -35.27
N ASP A 375 -4.54 15.59 -33.95
CA ASP A 375 -5.48 15.00 -33.01
C ASP A 375 -6.76 15.82 -32.84
N PRO A 376 -7.92 15.16 -32.74
CA PRO A 376 -9.20 15.83 -32.58
C PRO A 376 -9.45 16.23 -31.12
N SER A 377 -9.92 17.47 -30.93
CA SER A 377 -10.60 17.86 -29.69
C SER A 377 -11.90 17.10 -29.51
N GLY A 378 -12.26 16.75 -28.27
CA GLY A 378 -13.49 16.03 -27.94
C GLY A 378 -13.28 14.97 -26.87
N PRO A 379 -14.28 14.11 -26.63
CA PRO A 379 -14.14 13.00 -25.69
C PRO A 379 -13.05 12.02 -26.16
N MET A 380 -12.29 11.51 -25.19
CA MET A 380 -11.34 10.41 -25.36
C MET A 380 -11.56 9.40 -24.24
N ILE A 381 -11.54 8.11 -24.60
CA ILE A 381 -11.71 7.00 -23.65
C ILE A 381 -10.48 6.12 -23.74
N VAL A 382 -9.95 5.71 -22.58
CA VAL A 382 -8.91 4.68 -22.50
C VAL A 382 -9.45 3.50 -21.71
N ASN A 383 -9.50 2.33 -22.32
CA ASN A 383 -9.92 1.08 -21.69
C ASN A 383 -8.70 0.19 -21.44
N ILE A 384 -8.56 -0.31 -20.22
CA ILE A 384 -7.50 -1.26 -19.84
C ILE A 384 -8.12 -2.62 -19.58
N TYR A 385 -7.58 -3.63 -20.24
CA TYR A 385 -7.96 -5.02 -20.09
C TYR A 385 -6.79 -5.84 -19.56
N VAL A 386 -7.08 -6.74 -18.62
CA VAL A 386 -6.13 -7.75 -18.11
C VAL A 386 -6.85 -9.10 -18.13
N ASP A 387 -6.18 -10.15 -18.60
CA ASP A 387 -6.77 -11.48 -18.80
C ASP A 387 -8.10 -11.41 -19.60
N ASP A 388 -8.11 -10.58 -20.66
CA ASP A 388 -9.27 -10.28 -21.52
C ASP A 388 -10.51 -9.70 -20.82
N LYS A 389 -10.41 -9.32 -19.54
CA LYS A 389 -11.46 -8.63 -18.79
C LYS A 389 -11.18 -7.13 -18.75
N LEU A 390 -12.20 -6.30 -18.98
CA LEU A 390 -12.11 -4.85 -18.78
C LEU A 390 -11.94 -4.56 -17.28
N VAL A 391 -10.79 -4.03 -16.88
CA VAL A 391 -10.49 -3.72 -15.47
C VAL A 391 -10.70 -2.24 -15.15
N LYS A 392 -10.52 -1.34 -16.13
CA LYS A 392 -10.73 0.09 -15.92
C LYS A 392 -11.02 0.83 -17.22
N THR A 393 -11.93 1.81 -17.13
CA THR A 393 -12.17 2.83 -18.15
C THR A 393 -11.80 4.19 -17.59
N PHE A 394 -10.96 4.92 -18.32
CA PHE A 394 -10.59 6.30 -18.05
C PHE A 394 -11.24 7.23 -19.08
N ASN A 395 -11.80 8.34 -18.61
CA ASN A 395 -12.56 9.27 -19.44
C ASN A 395 -11.89 10.64 -19.45
N TYR A 396 -11.58 11.16 -20.63
CA TYR A 396 -10.93 12.44 -20.84
C TYR A 396 -11.75 13.32 -21.77
N LYS A 397 -11.46 14.61 -21.73
CA LYS A 397 -11.95 15.59 -22.68
C LYS A 397 -10.78 16.39 -23.21
N ILE A 398 -10.42 16.15 -24.46
CA ILE A 398 -9.40 16.92 -25.16
C ILE A 398 -9.98 18.30 -25.50
N VAL A 399 -9.41 19.36 -24.95
CA VAL A 399 -9.89 20.73 -25.09
C VAL A 399 -8.90 21.58 -25.87
N LYS A 400 -9.40 22.37 -26.83
CA LYS A 400 -8.55 23.35 -27.52
C LYS A 400 -8.14 24.45 -26.51
N PRO A 401 -6.88 24.90 -26.53
CA PRO A 401 -6.48 26.09 -25.79
C PRO A 401 -7.38 27.26 -26.19
N LYS A 402 -7.74 28.10 -25.22
CA LYS A 402 -8.46 29.35 -25.48
C LYS A 402 -7.54 30.39 -26.10
#